data_AF-A0AA38PHV9-F1
#
_entry.id   AF-A0AA38PHV9-F1
#
_cell.length_a   1.000
_cell.length_b   1.000
_cell.length_c   1.000
_cell.angle_alpha   90.00
_cell.angle_beta   90.00
_cell.angle_gamma   90.00
#
_symmetry.space_group_name_H-M   'P 1'
#
loop_
_entity.id
_entity.type
_entity.pdbx_description
1 polymer ?
#
loop_
_entity_poly.entity_id
_entity_poly.type
_entity_poly.pdbx_seq_one_letter_code
_entity_poly.pdbx_strand_id
1 'polypeptide(L)'
;MQDVVLSPATAHLLGLSFACTYVGSIYVSKEARLVFNAQTTVANKEPTDQPRERLRGNNERWRDDPDVIKARIIAVSTATVICVAVVCWITRPIPIALALLGLWPSLPTSVSSLQHVVAPHLVTPLLFLGPLYAKYLSSFSRNRRRGNLSTRTKELFCNLTGLRNYVVAPITEEVVFRACVLSMYLLSPTLAANRTQLVLTTPLNFGLAHLHHAWDTYNRHGRTSAAMKHAILVALFQLLYTTVFGALCSYLFLQTRYSIFVPISAHMFCNLMGFPDFKGDLQLGAGVGRKVMVVAAYLCGVLGFAYSVMPAGRWWWVAHDS
;
A
#
# COMPACT_ATOMS: atom_id res chain seq x y z
N MET A 1 4.36 -35.30 -8.83
CA MET A 1 4.66 -33.96 -8.32
C MET A 1 4.14 -33.93 -6.89
N GLN A 2 4.98 -33.71 -5.89
CA GLN A 2 4.47 -33.49 -4.53
C GLN A 2 3.90 -32.08 -4.52
N ASP A 3 2.58 -31.97 -4.58
CA ASP A 3 1.90 -30.71 -4.31
C ASP A 3 2.23 -30.34 -2.86
N VAL A 4 2.99 -29.26 -2.68
CA VAL A 4 3.38 -28.79 -1.35
C VAL A 4 2.11 -28.34 -0.64
N VAL A 5 1.66 -29.15 0.32
CA VAL A 5 0.46 -28.90 1.11
C VAL A 5 0.87 -28.48 2.51
N LEU A 6 0.48 -27.27 2.90
CA LEU A 6 0.72 -26.73 4.24
C LEU A 6 -0.48 -26.94 5.16
N SER A 7 -0.21 -27.28 6.42
CA SER A 7 -1.24 -27.18 7.46
C SER A 7 -1.64 -25.72 7.68
N PRO A 8 -2.88 -25.43 8.14
CA PRO A 8 -3.29 -24.05 8.45
C PRO A 8 -2.36 -23.36 9.45
N ALA A 9 -1.91 -24.09 10.48
CA ALA A 9 -0.99 -23.55 11.48
C ALA A 9 0.36 -23.14 10.87
N THR A 10 0.91 -23.99 9.99
CA THR A 10 2.16 -23.70 9.28
C THR A 10 2.01 -22.47 8.36
N ALA A 11 0.90 -22.37 7.63
CA ALA A 11 0.62 -21.24 6.75
C ALA A 11 0.53 -19.91 7.54
N HIS A 12 -0.18 -19.91 8.68
CA HIS A 12 -0.25 -18.76 9.58
C HIS A 12 1.13 -18.37 10.13
N LEU A 13 1.91 -19.35 10.59
CA LEU A 13 3.25 -19.11 11.13
C LEU A 13 4.19 -18.50 10.09
N LEU A 14 4.21 -19.05 8.88
CA LEU A 14 5.04 -18.53 7.79
C LEU A 14 4.59 -17.14 7.34
N GLY A 15 3.28 -16.92 7.21
CA GLY A 15 2.72 -15.61 6.88
C GLY A 15 3.11 -14.54 7.91
N LEU A 16 2.97 -14.84 9.20
CA LEU A 16 3.39 -13.94 10.27
C LEU A 16 4.92 -13.74 10.27
N SER A 17 5.69 -14.80 10.04
CA SER A 17 7.15 -14.73 9.99
C SER A 17 7.65 -13.83 8.87
N PHE A 18 7.04 -13.85 7.69
CA PHE A 18 7.38 -12.93 6.60
C PHE A 18 7.03 -11.48 6.93
N ALA A 19 5.85 -11.22 7.51
CA ALA A 19 5.46 -9.89 7.96
C ALA A 19 6.42 -9.35 9.02
N CYS A 20 6.76 -10.17 10.02
CA CYS A 20 7.72 -9.83 11.07
C CYS A 20 9.14 -9.65 10.53
N THR A 21 9.58 -10.45 9.56
CA THR A 21 10.92 -10.30 8.94
C THR A 21 11.01 -8.97 8.20
N TYR A 22 9.98 -8.61 7.44
CA TYR A 22 9.92 -7.34 6.73
C TYR A 22 9.97 -6.13 7.67
N VAL A 23 9.07 -6.07 8.65
CA VAL A 23 9.03 -4.97 9.63
C VAL A 23 10.27 -4.99 10.52
N GLY A 24 10.69 -6.15 10.99
CA GLY A 24 11.85 -6.32 11.86
C GLY A 24 13.14 -5.86 11.22
N SER A 25 13.29 -6.03 9.90
CA SER A 25 14.51 -5.66 9.16
C SER A 25 14.96 -4.22 9.41
N ILE A 26 14.02 -3.26 9.47
CA ILE A 26 14.34 -1.84 9.69
C ILE A 26 14.79 -1.52 11.12
N TYR A 27 14.60 -2.47 12.04
CA TYR A 27 15.06 -2.39 13.41
C TYR A 27 16.34 -3.20 13.64
N VAL A 28 16.87 -3.93 12.65
CA VAL A 28 18.14 -4.66 12.83
C VAL A 28 19.33 -3.71 12.74
N SER A 29 19.40 -2.89 11.70
CA SER A 29 20.50 -1.93 11.49
C SER A 29 20.35 -0.71 12.40
N LYS A 30 21.49 -0.26 12.96
CA LYS A 30 21.56 0.96 13.79
C LYS A 30 21.18 2.20 12.99
N GLU A 31 21.53 2.23 11.71
CA GLU A 31 21.34 3.32 10.75
C GLU A 31 19.86 3.53 10.41
N ALA A 32 19.08 2.44 10.36
CA ALA A 32 17.65 2.46 10.06
C ALA A 32 16.73 2.79 11.26
N ARG A 33 17.25 2.66 12.50
CA ARG A 33 16.52 2.94 13.75
C ARG A 33 16.34 4.44 13.97
N LEU A 34 15.16 4.82 14.47
CA LEU A 34 14.86 6.19 14.86
C LEU A 34 15.44 6.49 16.24
N VAL A 35 15.90 7.71 16.45
CA VAL A 35 16.49 8.17 17.71
C VAL A 35 15.82 9.47 18.13
N PHE A 36 15.28 9.50 19.35
CA PHE A 36 14.53 10.62 19.89
C PHE A 36 15.06 10.99 21.27
N ASN A 37 15.38 12.25 21.51
CA ASN A 37 15.87 12.73 22.80
C ASN A 37 14.74 12.77 23.83
N ALA A 38 15.00 12.31 25.05
CA ALA A 38 14.06 12.28 26.18
C ALA A 38 13.77 13.67 26.77
N GLN A 39 14.69 14.64 26.63
CA GLN A 39 14.64 15.93 27.35
C GLN A 39 13.75 17.01 26.71
N THR A 40 13.28 16.82 25.48
CA THR A 40 12.53 17.83 24.72
C THR A 40 11.06 18.00 25.14
N THR A 41 10.64 17.34 26.22
CA THR A 41 9.25 17.29 26.73
C THR A 41 8.73 18.62 27.30
N VAL A 42 9.60 19.60 27.55
CA VAL A 42 9.30 20.74 28.44
C VAL A 42 9.22 22.11 27.74
N ALA A 43 9.85 22.30 26.57
CA ALA A 43 10.10 23.66 26.07
C ALA A 43 8.92 24.33 25.32
N ASN A 44 7.95 23.58 24.80
CA ASN A 44 6.87 24.15 23.98
C ASN A 44 5.50 23.98 24.65
N LYS A 45 5.30 24.64 25.80
CA LYS A 45 3.96 24.84 26.37
C LYS A 45 3.33 26.09 25.75
N GLU A 46 2.72 25.95 24.59
CA GLU A 46 1.53 26.75 24.27
C GLU A 46 0.32 25.81 24.21
N PRO A 47 -0.79 26.14 24.88
CA PRO A 47 -2.00 25.33 24.85
C PRO A 47 -2.72 25.57 23.52
N THR A 48 -2.25 24.92 22.45
CA THR A 48 -3.03 24.83 21.21
C THR A 48 -3.71 23.47 21.15
N ASP A 49 -5.03 23.46 20.99
CA ASP A 49 -5.90 22.27 20.90
C ASP A 49 -5.57 21.30 19.74
N GLN A 50 -4.59 21.63 18.88
CA GLN A 50 -4.18 20.78 17.77
C GLN A 50 -2.85 20.08 18.07
N PRO A 51 -2.77 18.75 17.89
CA PRO A 51 -1.50 18.02 18.01
C PRO A 51 -0.55 18.50 16.90
N ARG A 52 0.45 19.31 17.28
CA ARG A 52 1.53 19.75 16.39
C ARG A 52 2.78 18.91 16.62
N GLU A 53 3.52 18.63 15.55
CA GLU A 53 4.84 18.02 15.67
C GLU A 53 5.77 18.97 16.44
N ARG A 54 6.58 18.40 17.35
CA ARG A 54 7.54 19.19 18.12
C ARG A 54 8.75 19.57 17.27
N LEU A 55 9.50 20.55 17.74
CA LEU A 55 10.80 20.86 17.17
C LEU A 55 11.78 19.70 17.37
N ARG A 56 12.55 19.41 16.32
CA ARG A 56 13.58 18.38 16.28
C ARG A 56 14.80 18.81 17.11
N GLY A 57 15.34 17.88 17.90
CA GLY A 57 16.60 18.09 18.62
C GLY A 57 17.84 17.79 17.78
N ASN A 58 18.98 18.42 18.09
CA ASN A 58 20.21 18.35 17.29
C ASN A 58 20.79 16.93 17.08
N ASN A 59 20.54 15.99 18.01
CA ASN A 59 21.05 14.61 17.95
C ASN A 59 19.96 13.56 17.68
N GLU A 60 18.83 13.98 17.10
CA GLU A 60 17.73 13.07 16.77
C GLU A 60 17.84 12.55 15.34
N ARG A 61 17.34 11.34 15.14
CA ARG A 61 17.27 10.68 13.85
C ARG A 61 15.82 10.33 13.53
N TRP A 62 15.27 10.98 12.53
CA TRP A 62 13.86 10.92 12.16
C TRP A 62 13.67 10.09 10.88
N ARG A 63 12.43 9.66 10.64
CA ARG A 63 12.08 8.77 9.53
C ARG A 63 12.52 9.28 8.15
N ASP A 64 12.44 10.59 7.95
CA ASP A 64 12.69 11.22 6.65
C ASP A 64 14.13 11.73 6.48
N ASP A 65 15.04 11.37 7.40
CA ASP A 65 16.46 11.61 7.20
C ASP A 65 17.01 10.79 6.01
N PRO A 66 17.81 11.39 5.11
CA PRO A 66 18.36 10.70 3.95
C PRO A 66 19.06 9.38 4.27
N ASP A 67 19.83 9.34 5.36
CA ASP A 67 20.58 8.16 5.77
C ASP A 67 19.66 7.06 6.31
N VAL A 68 18.60 7.43 7.03
CA VAL A 68 17.56 6.50 7.49
C VAL A 68 16.82 5.91 6.30
N ILE A 69 16.45 6.75 5.32
CA ILE A 69 15.75 6.29 4.13
C ILE A 69 16.60 5.27 3.37
N LYS A 70 17.88 5.57 3.11
CA LYS A 70 18.80 4.65 2.43
C LYS A 70 18.96 3.34 3.19
N ALA A 71 19.22 3.40 4.49
CA ALA A 71 19.38 2.21 5.34
C ALA A 71 18.11 1.35 5.35
N ARG A 72 16.93 1.97 5.45
CA ARG A 72 15.64 1.27 5.40
C ARG A 72 15.37 0.64 4.05
N ILE A 73 15.65 1.33 2.94
CA ILE A 73 15.51 0.78 1.59
C ILE A 73 16.35 -0.49 1.44
N ILE A 74 17.60 -0.48 1.88
CA ILE A 74 18.48 -1.66 1.83
C ILE A 74 17.92 -2.79 2.70
N ALA A 75 17.50 -2.47 3.94
CA ALA A 75 16.96 -3.45 4.87
C ALA A 75 15.70 -4.13 4.34
N VAL A 76 14.70 -3.35 3.89
CA VAL A 76 13.44 -3.90 3.38
C VAL A 76 13.64 -4.66 2.07
N SER A 77 14.52 -4.18 1.18
CA SER A 77 14.82 -4.89 -0.07
C SER A 77 15.48 -6.25 0.19
N THR A 78 16.43 -6.29 1.13
CA THR A 78 17.10 -7.54 1.54
C THR A 78 16.10 -8.51 2.17
N ALA A 79 15.23 -8.02 3.07
CA ALA A 79 14.17 -8.83 3.67
C ALA A 79 13.20 -9.38 2.62
N THR A 80 12.80 -8.58 1.63
CA THR A 80 11.95 -9.03 0.52
C THR A 80 12.62 -10.15 -0.28
N VAL A 81 13.91 -10.03 -0.61
CA VAL A 81 14.66 -11.09 -1.31
C VAL A 81 14.70 -12.38 -0.50
N ILE A 82 14.92 -12.27 0.82
CA ILE A 82 14.90 -13.43 1.72
C ILE A 82 13.52 -14.10 1.73
N CYS A 83 12.43 -13.33 1.87
CA CYS A 83 11.07 -13.87 1.83
C CYS A 83 10.80 -14.62 0.50
N VAL A 84 11.16 -14.02 -0.64
CA VAL A 84 11.03 -14.66 -1.96
C VAL A 84 11.85 -15.95 -2.05
N ALA A 85 13.09 -15.93 -1.57
CA ALA A 85 13.96 -17.11 -1.57
C ALA A 85 13.37 -18.26 -0.74
N VAL A 86 12.76 -17.96 0.41
CA VAL A 86 12.08 -18.95 1.25
C VAL A 86 10.86 -19.53 0.54
N VAL A 87 10.04 -18.73 -0.13
CA VAL A 87 8.91 -19.22 -0.94
C VAL A 87 9.42 -20.17 -2.04
N CYS A 88 10.45 -19.76 -2.79
CA CYS A 88 11.07 -20.60 -3.82
C CYS A 88 11.64 -21.91 -3.27
N TRP A 89 12.17 -21.89 -2.05
CA TRP A 89 12.69 -23.08 -1.38
C TRP A 89 11.57 -24.03 -0.93
N ILE A 90 10.45 -23.51 -0.41
CA ILE A 90 9.29 -24.29 0.03
C ILE A 90 8.57 -24.92 -1.15
N THR A 91 8.28 -24.14 -2.20
CA THR A 91 7.35 -24.53 -3.28
C THR A 91 7.97 -25.42 -4.36
N ARG A 92 9.31 -25.53 -4.44
CA ARG A 92 10.09 -26.22 -5.50
C ARG A 92 9.27 -27.22 -6.35
N PRO A 93 9.27 -27.11 -7.70
CA PRO A 93 10.25 -26.44 -8.57
C PRO A 93 10.04 -24.92 -8.82
N ILE A 94 11.09 -24.24 -9.27
CA ILE A 94 11.14 -22.77 -9.48
C ILE A 94 9.98 -22.22 -10.33
N PRO A 95 9.56 -22.85 -11.45
CA PRO A 95 8.45 -22.32 -12.25
C PRO A 95 7.14 -22.22 -11.46
N ILE A 96 6.86 -23.17 -10.57
CA ILE A 96 5.67 -23.14 -9.71
C ILE A 96 5.79 -22.02 -8.69
N ALA A 97 6.98 -21.84 -8.09
CA ALA A 97 7.23 -20.74 -7.16
C ALA A 97 7.05 -19.37 -7.83
N LEU A 98 7.57 -19.18 -9.05
CA LEU A 98 7.40 -17.93 -9.80
C LEU A 98 5.94 -17.67 -10.17
N ALA A 99 5.18 -18.71 -10.49
CA ALA A 99 3.75 -18.59 -10.74
C ALA A 99 2.97 -18.21 -9.47
N LEU A 100 3.29 -18.85 -8.35
CA LEU A 100 2.70 -18.56 -7.05
C LEU A 100 3.04 -17.13 -6.56
N LEU A 101 4.27 -16.67 -6.81
CA LEU A 101 4.70 -15.29 -6.54
C LEU A 101 4.09 -14.26 -7.51
N GLY A 102 3.40 -14.71 -8.56
CA GLY A 102 2.77 -13.80 -9.50
C GLY A 102 3.68 -13.20 -10.58
N LEU A 103 4.86 -13.80 -10.76
CA LEU A 103 5.87 -13.36 -11.70
C LEU A 103 5.75 -14.07 -13.07
N TRP A 104 5.00 -15.16 -13.16
CA TRP A 104 4.87 -15.98 -14.37
C TRP A 104 3.48 -16.64 -14.52
N PRO A 105 2.89 -16.72 -15.73
CA PRO A 105 3.19 -15.96 -16.94
C PRO A 105 2.60 -14.55 -16.80
N SER A 106 3.42 -13.53 -16.96
CA SER A 106 3.03 -12.14 -16.67
C SER A 106 2.83 -11.27 -17.92
N LEU A 107 3.01 -11.83 -19.13
CA LEU A 107 2.91 -11.08 -20.39
C LEU A 107 1.84 -11.64 -21.34
N PRO A 108 1.01 -10.77 -21.95
CA PRO A 108 0.02 -11.19 -22.93
C PRO A 108 0.72 -11.70 -24.20
N THR A 109 0.26 -12.83 -24.72
CA THR A 109 0.73 -13.39 -25.99
C THR A 109 -0.03 -12.85 -27.19
N SER A 110 -1.07 -12.03 -27.00
CA SER A 110 -1.91 -11.46 -28.06
C SER A 110 -2.46 -10.06 -27.72
N VAL A 111 -2.88 -9.33 -28.77
CA VAL A 111 -3.49 -7.98 -28.64
C VAL A 111 -4.89 -8.04 -28.01
N SER A 112 -5.67 -9.11 -28.25
CA SER A 112 -6.96 -9.31 -27.58
C SER A 112 -6.80 -9.54 -26.07
N SER A 113 -5.65 -10.04 -25.62
CA SER A 113 -5.31 -10.14 -24.20
C SER A 113 -4.93 -8.80 -23.56
N LEU A 114 -4.70 -7.72 -24.33
CA LEU A 114 -4.29 -6.43 -23.77
C LEU A 114 -5.34 -5.82 -22.86
N GLN A 115 -6.64 -5.96 -23.20
CA GLN A 115 -7.72 -5.50 -22.33
C GLN A 115 -7.71 -6.23 -20.98
N HIS A 116 -7.45 -7.55 -20.97
CA HIS A 116 -7.37 -8.34 -19.74
C HIS A 116 -6.15 -8.00 -18.88
N VAL A 117 -5.09 -7.48 -19.50
CA VAL A 117 -3.89 -7.02 -18.79
C VAL A 117 -4.07 -5.61 -18.25
N VAL A 118 -4.59 -4.68 -19.06
CA VAL A 118 -4.67 -3.26 -18.72
C VAL A 118 -5.87 -2.94 -17.82
N ALA A 119 -7.04 -3.54 -18.06
CA ALA A 119 -8.26 -3.18 -17.33
C ALA A 119 -8.13 -3.35 -15.80
N PRO A 120 -7.51 -4.41 -15.26
CA PRO A 120 -7.30 -4.53 -13.81
C PRO A 120 -6.49 -3.38 -13.21
N HIS A 121 -5.51 -2.81 -13.93
CA HIS A 121 -4.75 -1.64 -13.48
C HIS A 121 -5.60 -0.37 -13.39
N LEU A 122 -6.75 -0.33 -14.07
CA LEU A 122 -7.66 0.83 -14.09
C LEU A 122 -8.75 0.77 -13.00
N VAL A 123 -8.91 -0.36 -12.31
CA VAL A 123 -9.92 -0.53 -11.24
C VAL A 123 -9.70 0.47 -10.10
N THR A 124 -8.46 0.65 -9.66
CA THR A 124 -8.15 1.63 -8.59
C THR A 124 -8.29 3.08 -9.06
N PRO A 125 -7.76 3.50 -10.23
CA PRO A 125 -8.08 4.81 -10.80
C PRO A 125 -9.58 5.11 -10.95
N LEU A 126 -10.38 4.11 -11.32
CA LEU A 126 -11.83 4.24 -11.42
C LEU A 126 -12.47 4.62 -10.08
N LEU A 127 -12.05 4.00 -8.98
CA LEU A 127 -12.49 4.37 -7.62
C LEU A 127 -12.17 5.84 -7.28
N PHE A 128 -11.07 6.37 -7.83
CA PHE A 128 -10.60 7.74 -7.63
C PHE A 128 -11.08 8.74 -8.69
N LEU A 129 -12.14 8.41 -9.46
CA LEU A 129 -12.64 9.29 -10.51
C LEU A 129 -13.04 10.69 -10.01
N GLY A 130 -13.62 10.79 -8.81
CA GLY A 130 -13.95 12.06 -8.16
C GLY A 130 -12.73 12.98 -7.96
N PRO A 131 -11.71 12.56 -7.17
CA PRO A 131 -10.48 13.33 -6.98
C PRO A 131 -9.72 13.64 -8.29
N LEU A 132 -9.69 12.68 -9.23
CA LEU A 132 -9.07 12.88 -10.55
C LEU A 132 -9.79 13.99 -11.32
N TYR A 133 -11.11 13.99 -11.31
CA TYR A 133 -11.93 15.00 -11.97
C TYR A 133 -11.80 16.38 -11.32
N ALA A 134 -11.78 16.46 -9.98
CA ALA A 134 -11.55 17.71 -9.26
C ALA A 134 -10.16 18.31 -9.60
N LYS A 135 -9.12 17.49 -9.62
CA LYS A 135 -7.76 17.90 -10.06
C LYS A 135 -7.78 18.37 -11.51
N TYR A 136 -8.45 17.66 -12.41
CA TYR A 136 -8.60 18.04 -13.82
C TYR A 136 -9.23 19.43 -13.98
N LEU A 137 -10.35 19.69 -13.29
CA LEU A 137 -11.03 21.01 -13.30
C LEU A 137 -10.11 22.14 -12.80
N SER A 138 -9.35 21.87 -11.74
CA SER A 138 -8.42 22.86 -11.19
C SER A 138 -7.29 23.21 -12.18
N SER A 139 -6.84 22.23 -12.97
CA SER A 139 -5.78 22.42 -13.96
C SER A 139 -6.26 23.15 -15.22
N PHE A 140 -7.56 23.09 -15.54
CA PHE A 140 -8.16 23.81 -16.66
C PHE A 140 -8.51 25.25 -16.29
N SER A 141 -9.07 25.46 -15.08
CA SER A 141 -9.54 26.77 -14.63
C SER A 141 -8.42 27.74 -14.24
N ARG A 142 -7.28 27.21 -13.81
CA ARG A 142 -6.09 27.99 -13.50
C ARG A 142 -5.16 27.77 -14.68
N ASN A 143 -4.86 28.82 -15.46
CA ASN A 143 -3.88 28.81 -16.56
C ASN A 143 -2.42 28.63 -16.03
N ARG A 144 -2.26 27.71 -15.08
CA ARG A 144 -1.09 27.38 -14.27
C ARG A 144 -0.45 26.08 -14.78
N ARG A 145 -0.65 25.76 -16.07
CA ARG A 145 0.07 24.72 -16.83
C ARG A 145 1.53 25.11 -17.16
N ARG A 146 2.01 26.24 -16.63
CA ARG A 146 3.36 26.78 -16.87
C ARG A 146 4.30 26.59 -15.68
N GLY A 147 4.12 25.51 -14.91
CA GLY A 147 5.18 24.92 -14.10
C GLY A 147 5.45 23.56 -14.70
N ASN A 148 6.61 23.38 -15.35
CA ASN A 148 6.98 22.18 -16.10
C ASN A 148 6.55 20.92 -15.36
N LEU A 149 5.69 20.10 -15.97
CA LEU A 149 5.33 18.78 -15.46
C LEU A 149 6.59 17.97 -15.09
N SER A 150 7.67 18.18 -15.85
CA SER A 150 9.04 17.72 -15.60
C SER A 150 9.62 18.15 -14.25
N THR A 151 9.42 19.39 -13.80
CA THR A 151 9.91 19.87 -12.49
C THR A 151 9.14 19.20 -11.35
N ARG A 152 7.81 19.07 -11.49
CA ARG A 152 6.96 18.44 -10.47
C ARG A 152 7.19 16.92 -10.38
N THR A 153 7.42 16.26 -11.51
CA THR A 153 7.80 14.83 -11.52
C THR A 153 9.22 14.63 -10.97
N LYS A 154 10.17 15.52 -11.27
CA LYS A 154 11.50 15.49 -10.64
C LYS A 154 11.42 15.69 -9.13
N GLU A 155 10.62 16.63 -8.64
CA GLU A 155 10.42 16.83 -7.21
C GLU A 155 9.71 15.65 -6.52
N LEU A 156 8.83 14.93 -7.23
CA LEU A 156 8.13 13.76 -6.70
C LEU A 156 8.95 12.46 -6.76
N PHE A 157 9.82 12.28 -7.75
CA PHE A 157 10.51 10.99 -7.98
C PHE A 157 12.04 11.07 -7.86
N CYS A 158 12.65 12.26 -7.92
CA CYS A 158 14.11 12.41 -7.83
C CYS A 158 14.60 12.77 -6.41
N ASN A 159 13.72 12.81 -5.41
CA ASN A 159 14.13 12.85 -4.00
C ASN A 159 13.95 11.46 -3.34
N LEU A 160 14.77 11.17 -2.32
CA LEU A 160 14.81 9.85 -1.67
C LEU A 160 13.46 9.49 -1.03
N THR A 161 12.76 10.47 -0.46
CA THR A 161 11.44 10.30 0.14
C THR A 161 10.40 9.85 -0.89
N GLY A 162 10.42 10.44 -2.08
CA GLY A 162 9.54 10.14 -3.19
C GLY A 162 9.84 8.78 -3.80
N LEU A 163 11.12 8.47 -4.04
CA LEU A 163 11.55 7.13 -4.47
C LEU A 163 11.08 6.05 -3.48
N ARG A 164 11.26 6.29 -2.18
CA ARG A 164 10.77 5.40 -1.11
C ARG A 164 9.24 5.25 -1.18
N ASN A 165 8.50 6.35 -1.18
CA ASN A 165 7.04 6.34 -1.02
C ASN A 165 6.30 5.84 -2.26
N TYR A 166 6.81 6.13 -3.46
CA TYR A 166 6.08 5.87 -4.71
C TYR A 166 6.60 4.68 -5.50
N VAL A 167 7.79 4.15 -5.19
CA VAL A 167 8.40 3.05 -5.94
C VAL A 167 8.80 1.92 -5.01
N VAL A 168 9.77 2.15 -4.11
CA VAL A 168 10.36 1.06 -3.32
C VAL A 168 9.34 0.46 -2.37
N ALA A 169 8.67 1.26 -1.54
CA ALA A 169 7.73 0.75 -0.55
C ALA A 169 6.55 0.00 -1.20
N PRO A 170 5.86 0.53 -2.23
CA PRO A 170 4.84 -0.23 -2.93
C PRO A 170 5.33 -1.57 -3.46
N ILE A 171 6.49 -1.62 -4.12
CA ILE A 171 7.01 -2.86 -4.69
C ILE A 171 7.33 -3.87 -3.59
N THR A 172 8.11 -3.48 -2.58
CA THR A 172 8.55 -4.42 -1.54
C THR A 172 7.41 -4.88 -0.65
N GLU A 173 6.45 -4.01 -0.34
CA GLU A 173 5.27 -4.36 0.45
C GLU A 173 4.34 -5.30 -0.31
N GLU A 174 4.02 -5.04 -1.59
CA GLU A 174 3.17 -5.96 -2.35
C GLU A 174 3.84 -7.32 -2.54
N VAL A 175 5.14 -7.37 -2.85
CA VAL A 175 5.85 -8.65 -2.97
C VAL A 175 5.83 -9.44 -1.67
N VAL A 176 6.06 -8.81 -0.52
CA VAL A 176 6.02 -9.55 0.76
C VAL A 176 4.60 -9.95 1.13
N PHE A 177 3.65 -9.01 1.14
CA PHE A 177 2.33 -9.27 1.71
C PHE A 177 1.37 -9.99 0.74
N ARG A 178 1.51 -9.82 -0.58
CA ARG A 178 0.63 -10.46 -1.58
C ARG A 178 1.34 -11.64 -2.24
N ALA A 179 2.59 -11.50 -2.66
CA ALA A 179 3.29 -12.63 -3.28
C ALA A 179 3.82 -13.65 -2.26
N CYS A 180 4.34 -13.25 -1.10
CA CYS A 180 4.91 -14.21 -0.13
C CYS A 180 3.88 -14.68 0.92
N VAL A 181 3.25 -13.74 1.65
CA VAL A 181 2.33 -14.07 2.74
C VAL A 181 1.10 -14.80 2.22
N LEU A 182 0.32 -14.21 1.31
CA LEU A 182 -0.91 -14.83 0.79
C LEU A 182 -0.65 -16.18 0.10
N SER A 183 0.51 -16.36 -0.54
CA SER A 183 0.92 -17.65 -1.13
C SER A 183 1.04 -18.78 -0.12
N MET A 184 1.51 -18.52 1.11
CA MET A 184 1.55 -19.56 2.16
C MET A 184 0.14 -20.04 2.52
N TYR A 185 -0.84 -19.14 2.49
CA TYR A 185 -2.23 -19.49 2.74
C TYR A 185 -2.83 -20.25 1.54
N LEU A 186 -2.44 -19.90 0.31
CA LEU A 186 -2.87 -20.62 -0.91
C LEU A 186 -2.32 -22.05 -0.97
N LEU A 187 -1.13 -22.32 -0.39
CA LEU A 187 -0.58 -23.67 -0.25
C LEU A 187 -1.28 -24.51 0.82
N SER A 188 -2.24 -23.96 1.58
CA SER A 188 -3.05 -24.71 2.54
C SER A 188 -4.45 -24.93 1.97
N PRO A 189 -4.81 -26.15 1.51
CA PRO A 189 -6.10 -26.43 0.88
C PRO A 189 -7.30 -26.01 1.74
N THR A 190 -7.22 -26.22 3.06
CA THR A 190 -8.27 -25.82 4.01
C THR A 190 -8.51 -24.32 4.03
N LEU A 191 -7.45 -23.50 3.99
CA LEU A 191 -7.57 -22.04 3.97
C LEU A 191 -7.90 -21.53 2.56
N ALA A 192 -7.32 -22.15 1.54
CA ALA A 192 -7.52 -21.81 0.13
C ALA A 192 -8.95 -22.10 -0.37
N ALA A 193 -9.67 -23.02 0.28
CA ALA A 193 -11.06 -23.33 -0.03
C ALA A 193 -11.99 -22.10 0.07
N ASN A 194 -11.65 -21.10 0.90
CA ASN A 194 -12.43 -19.88 1.05
C ASN A 194 -11.63 -18.63 0.64
N ARG A 195 -11.65 -18.31 -0.65
CA ARG A 195 -10.96 -17.13 -1.21
C ARG A 195 -11.43 -15.81 -0.58
N THR A 196 -12.71 -15.69 -0.24
CA THR A 196 -13.24 -14.50 0.44
C THR A 196 -12.57 -14.32 1.80
N GLN A 197 -12.41 -15.40 2.57
CA GLN A 197 -11.70 -15.36 3.84
C GLN A 197 -10.24 -14.96 3.65
N LEU A 198 -9.55 -15.43 2.61
CA LEU A 198 -8.18 -15.00 2.31
C LEU A 198 -8.09 -13.49 2.04
N VAL A 199 -9.00 -12.96 1.22
CA VAL A 199 -9.08 -11.53 0.91
C VAL A 199 -9.34 -10.69 2.16
N LEU A 200 -10.15 -11.18 3.11
CA LEU A 200 -10.51 -10.42 4.31
C LEU A 200 -9.50 -10.56 5.46
N THR A 201 -8.81 -11.70 5.58
CA THR A 201 -7.99 -12.01 6.77
C THR A 201 -6.49 -11.82 6.54
N THR A 202 -5.94 -12.18 5.37
CA THR A 202 -4.51 -12.02 5.10
C THR A 202 -4.02 -10.55 5.17
N PRO A 203 -4.81 -9.54 4.78
CA PRO A 203 -4.42 -8.14 4.91
C PRO A 203 -4.22 -7.65 6.35
N LEU A 204 -4.70 -8.39 7.36
CA LEU A 204 -4.44 -8.03 8.75
C LEU A 204 -2.94 -8.00 9.05
N ASN A 205 -2.14 -8.90 8.43
CA ASN A 205 -0.69 -8.85 8.55
C ASN A 205 -0.11 -7.54 8.02
N PHE A 206 -0.65 -7.04 6.91
CA PHE A 206 -0.24 -5.77 6.31
C PHE A 206 -0.67 -4.57 7.17
N GLY A 207 -1.88 -4.60 7.72
CA GLY A 207 -2.35 -3.57 8.64
C GLY A 207 -1.55 -3.51 9.94
N LEU A 208 -1.30 -4.67 10.57
CA LEU A 208 -0.53 -4.77 11.81
C LEU A 208 0.91 -4.30 11.64
N ALA A 209 1.51 -4.54 10.47
CA ALA A 209 2.86 -4.07 10.15
C ALA A 209 3.01 -2.54 10.30
N HIS A 210 1.94 -1.78 10.08
CA HIS A 210 1.95 -0.32 10.18
C HIS A 210 1.80 0.22 11.62
N LEU A 211 1.42 -0.61 12.59
CA LEU A 211 1.30 -0.18 13.99
C LEU A 211 2.62 0.35 14.56
N HIS A 212 3.75 -0.09 14.00
CA HIS A 212 5.07 0.41 14.40
C HIS A 212 5.26 1.92 14.19
N HIS A 213 4.45 2.56 13.32
CA HIS A 213 4.44 4.02 13.15
C HIS A 213 3.85 4.76 14.36
N ALA A 214 3.05 4.09 15.20
CA ALA A 214 2.53 4.69 16.42
C ALA A 214 3.65 5.21 17.32
N TRP A 215 4.77 4.46 17.40
CA TRP A 215 5.95 4.87 18.15
C TRP A 215 6.54 6.16 17.60
N ASP A 216 6.75 6.25 16.28
CA ASP A 216 7.26 7.47 15.63
C ASP A 216 6.34 8.67 15.91
N THR A 217 5.03 8.51 15.70
CA THR A 217 4.03 9.55 15.96
C THR A 217 4.05 10.01 17.43
N TYR A 218 4.06 9.08 18.39
CA TYR A 218 4.11 9.41 19.82
C TYR A 218 5.36 10.23 20.17
N ASN A 219 6.51 9.88 19.61
CA ASN A 219 7.78 10.57 19.88
C ASN A 219 7.86 11.95 19.21
N ARG A 220 7.36 12.08 17.97
CA ARG A 220 7.32 13.36 17.23
C ARG A 220 6.31 14.36 17.79
N HIS A 221 5.32 13.89 18.54
CA HIS A 221 4.34 14.77 19.20
C HIS A 221 4.67 15.04 20.68
N GLY A 222 5.89 14.69 21.12
CA GLY A 222 6.41 15.13 22.43
C GLY A 222 6.06 14.24 23.62
N ARG A 223 5.67 12.98 23.39
CA ARG A 223 5.48 11.96 24.43
C ARG A 223 4.46 12.29 25.54
N THR A 224 3.57 13.25 25.31
CA THR A 224 2.52 13.64 26.26
C THR A 224 1.31 12.69 26.20
N SER A 225 0.38 12.80 27.14
CA SER A 225 -0.90 12.08 27.06
C SER A 225 -1.71 12.45 25.81
N ALA A 226 -1.60 13.71 25.35
CA ALA A 226 -2.21 14.14 24.08
C ALA A 226 -1.53 13.49 22.88
N ALA A 227 -0.19 13.39 22.88
CA ALA A 227 0.59 12.69 21.87
C ALA A 227 0.23 11.20 21.81
N MET A 228 0.03 10.56 22.97
CA MET A 228 -0.41 9.16 23.05
C MET A 228 -1.79 8.97 22.42
N LYS A 229 -2.77 9.80 22.81
CA LYS A 229 -4.12 9.76 22.22
C LYS A 229 -4.06 9.94 20.70
N HIS A 230 -3.30 10.91 20.22
CA HIS A 230 -3.11 11.17 18.80
C HIS A 230 -2.46 9.97 18.08
N ALA A 231 -1.36 9.42 18.64
CA ALA A 231 -0.66 8.27 18.08
C ALA A 231 -1.56 7.03 17.98
N ILE A 232 -2.38 6.75 19.00
CA ILE A 232 -3.35 5.65 18.99
C ILE A 232 -4.39 5.86 17.88
N LEU A 233 -4.99 7.06 17.79
CA LEU A 233 -6.00 7.36 16.78
C LEU A 233 -5.44 7.23 15.36
N VAL A 234 -4.25 7.77 15.11
CA VAL A 234 -3.57 7.66 13.81
C VAL A 234 -3.24 6.19 13.49
N ALA A 235 -2.73 5.43 14.46
CA ALA A 235 -2.39 4.03 14.28
C ALA A 235 -3.62 3.15 14.01
N LEU A 236 -4.74 3.39 14.70
CA LEU A 236 -6.01 2.67 14.47
C LEU A 236 -6.59 3.00 13.09
N PHE A 237 -6.59 4.27 12.70
CA PHE A 237 -7.00 4.68 11.35
C PHE A 237 -6.11 4.02 10.29
N GLN A 238 -4.79 4.06 10.50
CA GLN A 238 -3.83 3.46 9.58
C GLN A 238 -4.02 1.94 9.49
N LEU A 239 -4.18 1.25 10.62
CA LEU A 239 -4.47 -0.19 10.67
C LEU A 239 -5.72 -0.53 9.86
N LEU A 240 -6.84 0.17 10.10
CA LEU A 240 -8.10 -0.06 9.38
C LEU A 240 -7.95 0.21 7.89
N TYR A 241 -7.43 1.39 7.54
CA TYR A 241 -7.31 1.83 6.15
C TYR A 241 -6.38 0.94 5.34
N THR A 242 -5.21 0.61 5.89
CA THR A 242 -4.25 -0.28 5.21
C THR A 242 -4.76 -1.72 5.15
N THR A 243 -5.53 -2.20 6.13
CA THR A 243 -6.19 -3.52 6.05
C THR A 243 -7.21 -3.55 4.90
N VAL A 244 -8.07 -2.53 4.77
CA VAL A 244 -9.05 -2.43 3.68
C VAL A 244 -8.36 -2.32 2.32
N PHE A 245 -7.31 -1.49 2.21
CA PHE A 245 -6.51 -1.39 1.00
C PHE A 245 -5.79 -2.72 0.66
N GLY A 246 -5.27 -3.40 1.68
CA GLY A 246 -4.67 -4.72 1.53
C GLY A 246 -5.67 -5.75 1.02
N ALA A 247 -6.93 -5.70 1.47
CA ALA A 247 -8.00 -6.55 0.97
C ALA A 247 -8.28 -6.29 -0.52
N LEU A 248 -8.34 -5.02 -0.95
CA LEU A 248 -8.42 -4.67 -2.37
C LEU A 248 -7.25 -5.27 -3.17
N CYS A 249 -6.02 -5.16 -2.67
CA CYS A 249 -4.85 -5.70 -3.36
C CYS A 249 -4.86 -7.23 -3.42
N SER A 250 -5.25 -7.91 -2.33
CA SER A 250 -5.41 -9.36 -2.31
C SER A 250 -6.50 -9.80 -3.29
N TYR A 251 -7.61 -9.08 -3.37
CA TYR A 251 -8.65 -9.31 -4.36
C TYR A 251 -8.10 -9.17 -5.79
N LEU A 252 -7.41 -8.06 -6.11
CA LEU A 252 -6.82 -7.83 -7.42
C LEU A 252 -5.78 -8.91 -7.78
N PHE A 253 -4.93 -9.30 -6.82
CA PHE A 253 -3.94 -10.36 -7.00
C PHE A 253 -4.62 -11.69 -7.36
N LEU A 254 -5.61 -12.13 -6.58
CA LEU A 254 -6.33 -13.39 -6.85
C LEU A 254 -7.13 -13.33 -8.16
N GLN A 255 -7.75 -12.19 -8.47
CA GLN A 255 -8.58 -12.03 -9.66
C GLN A 255 -7.76 -12.02 -10.96
N THR A 256 -6.52 -11.58 -10.90
CA THR A 256 -5.64 -11.41 -12.06
C THR A 256 -4.70 -12.60 -12.25
N ARG A 257 -5.11 -13.79 -11.77
CA ARG A 257 -4.30 -15.02 -11.80
C ARG A 257 -2.93 -14.82 -11.16
N TYR A 258 -2.94 -14.20 -9.98
CA TYR A 258 -1.76 -13.90 -9.18
C TYR A 258 -0.84 -12.83 -9.77
N SER A 259 -1.24 -12.02 -10.77
CA SER A 259 -0.35 -10.96 -11.27
C SER A 259 0.02 -9.95 -10.17
N ILE A 260 1.29 -9.91 -9.78
CA ILE A 260 1.78 -8.99 -8.73
C ILE A 260 1.84 -7.53 -9.20
N PHE A 261 1.88 -7.30 -10.51
CA PHE A 261 1.99 -5.96 -11.08
C PHE A 261 0.73 -5.12 -10.87
N VAL A 262 -0.44 -5.76 -10.81
CA VAL A 262 -1.72 -5.08 -10.61
C VAL A 262 -1.81 -4.44 -9.21
N PRO A 263 -1.64 -5.18 -8.10
CA PRO A 263 -1.62 -4.56 -6.77
C PRO A 263 -0.45 -3.58 -6.59
N ILE A 264 0.73 -3.81 -7.19
CA ILE A 264 1.83 -2.82 -7.18
C ILE A 264 1.37 -1.49 -7.78
N SER A 265 0.78 -1.53 -8.97
CA SER A 265 0.32 -0.31 -9.65
C SER A 265 -0.79 0.41 -8.85
N ALA A 266 -1.71 -0.35 -8.25
CA ALA A 266 -2.77 0.18 -7.41
C ALA A 266 -2.18 0.89 -6.17
N HIS A 267 -1.15 0.30 -5.55
CA HIS A 267 -0.46 0.88 -4.41
C HIS A 267 0.30 2.15 -4.78
N MET A 268 1.10 2.13 -5.85
CA MET A 268 1.79 3.32 -6.34
C MET A 268 0.79 4.46 -6.62
N PHE A 269 -0.34 4.15 -7.25
CA PHE A 269 -1.40 5.10 -7.53
C PHE A 269 -2.05 5.67 -6.26
N CYS A 270 -2.40 4.81 -5.29
CA CYS A 270 -2.95 5.23 -4.01
C CYS A 270 -1.97 6.12 -3.23
N ASN A 271 -0.67 5.80 -3.22
CA ASN A 271 0.33 6.63 -2.56
C ASN A 271 0.45 8.00 -3.24
N LEU A 272 0.35 8.06 -4.57
CA LEU A 272 0.35 9.32 -5.32
C LEU A 272 -0.91 10.17 -5.06
N MET A 273 -2.07 9.53 -4.95
CA MET A 273 -3.34 10.23 -4.76
C MET A 273 -3.58 10.66 -3.32
N GLY A 274 -3.12 9.86 -2.35
CA GLY A 274 -3.45 10.01 -0.93
C GLY A 274 -4.89 9.63 -0.62
N PHE A 275 -5.31 9.85 0.62
CA PHE A 275 -6.72 9.68 1.01
C PHE A 275 -7.59 10.75 0.33
N PRO A 276 -8.75 10.39 -0.27
CA PRO A 276 -9.63 11.36 -0.91
C PRO A 276 -10.12 12.46 0.05
N ASP A 277 -9.79 13.72 -0.22
CA ASP A 277 -10.31 14.88 0.50
C ASP A 277 -11.54 15.44 -0.22
N PHE A 278 -12.70 14.84 0.03
CA PHE A 278 -13.95 15.24 -0.59
C PHE A 278 -14.27 16.73 -0.39
N LYS A 279 -13.97 17.29 0.79
CA LYS A 279 -14.23 18.71 1.06
C LYS A 279 -13.31 19.60 0.24
N GLY A 280 -12.02 19.29 0.19
CA GLY A 280 -11.05 19.99 -0.66
C GLY A 280 -11.38 19.87 -2.15
N ASP A 281 -11.77 18.69 -2.61
CA ASP A 281 -12.11 18.42 -4.01
C ASP A 281 -13.37 19.20 -4.46
N LEU A 282 -14.37 19.35 -3.58
CA LEU A 282 -15.52 20.22 -3.84
C LEU A 282 -15.15 21.71 -3.89
N GLN A 283 -14.17 22.16 -3.10
CA GLN A 283 -13.67 23.53 -3.16
C GLN A 283 -12.89 23.78 -4.46
N LEU A 284 -12.12 22.80 -4.95
CA LEU A 284 -11.48 22.88 -6.27
C LEU A 284 -12.51 23.01 -7.41
N GLY A 285 -13.68 22.42 -7.23
CA GLY A 285 -14.82 22.50 -8.14
C GLY A 285 -15.78 23.69 -7.91
N ALA A 286 -15.37 24.77 -7.23
CA ALA A 286 -16.29 25.83 -6.77
C ALA A 286 -17.00 26.71 -7.85
N GLY A 287 -16.88 26.39 -9.15
CA GLY A 287 -17.66 27.07 -10.19
C GLY A 287 -19.13 26.60 -10.24
N VAL A 288 -20.03 27.46 -10.74
CA VAL A 288 -21.46 27.11 -10.94
C VAL A 288 -21.57 25.82 -11.77
N GLY A 289 -22.31 24.83 -11.26
CA GLY A 289 -22.47 23.49 -11.87
C GLY A 289 -21.31 22.51 -11.67
N ARG A 290 -20.08 22.98 -11.37
CA ARG A 290 -18.89 22.11 -11.28
C ARG A 290 -18.87 21.23 -10.03
N LYS A 291 -19.42 21.71 -8.90
CA LYS A 291 -19.57 20.88 -7.68
C LYS A 291 -20.43 19.65 -7.92
N VAL A 292 -21.55 19.81 -8.64
CA VAL A 292 -22.45 18.70 -8.99
C VAL A 292 -21.71 17.67 -9.84
N MET A 293 -20.90 18.12 -10.80
CA MET A 293 -20.09 17.21 -11.62
C MET A 293 -19.01 16.47 -10.82
N VAL A 294 -18.39 17.12 -9.82
CA VAL A 294 -17.45 16.44 -8.90
C VAL A 294 -18.17 15.34 -8.12
N VAL A 295 -19.34 15.63 -7.54
CA VAL A 295 -20.15 14.62 -6.84
C VAL A 295 -20.54 13.48 -7.79
N ALA A 296 -20.99 13.80 -9.00
CA ALA A 296 -21.31 12.80 -10.01
C ALA A 296 -20.10 11.92 -10.35
N ALA A 297 -18.91 12.50 -10.49
CA ALA A 297 -17.68 11.75 -10.73
C ALA A 297 -17.31 10.81 -9.56
N TYR A 298 -17.53 11.23 -8.31
CA TYR A 298 -17.38 10.35 -7.14
C TYR A 298 -18.36 9.17 -7.20
N LEU A 299 -19.64 9.45 -7.44
CA LEU A 299 -20.68 8.41 -7.51
C LEU A 299 -20.39 7.44 -8.66
N CYS A 300 -20.07 7.94 -9.86
CA CYS A 300 -19.68 7.12 -11.00
C CYS A 300 -18.44 6.27 -10.70
N GLY A 301 -17.45 6.83 -10.02
CA GLY A 301 -16.24 6.09 -9.63
C GLY A 301 -16.53 4.95 -8.65
N VAL A 302 -17.32 5.23 -7.61
CA VAL A 302 -17.70 4.22 -6.60
C VAL A 302 -18.61 3.14 -7.22
N LEU A 303 -19.64 3.53 -7.98
CA LEU A 303 -20.54 2.58 -8.63
C LEU A 303 -19.82 1.76 -9.70
N GLY A 304 -18.94 2.39 -10.48
CA GLY A 304 -18.11 1.70 -11.47
C GLY A 304 -17.12 0.72 -10.84
N PHE A 305 -16.50 1.11 -9.73
CA PHE A 305 -15.65 0.22 -8.93
C PHE A 305 -16.46 -0.95 -8.36
N ALA A 306 -17.59 -0.68 -7.71
CA ALA A 306 -18.48 -1.70 -7.16
C ALA A 306 -18.92 -2.69 -8.24
N TYR A 307 -19.36 -2.19 -9.40
CA TYR A 307 -19.68 -3.03 -10.55
C TYR A 307 -18.47 -3.87 -10.98
N SER A 308 -17.27 -3.30 -11.06
CA SER A 308 -16.07 -4.02 -11.49
C SER A 308 -15.63 -5.14 -10.54
N VAL A 309 -15.92 -5.00 -9.24
CA VAL A 309 -15.55 -6.00 -8.22
C VAL A 309 -16.66 -7.00 -7.87
N MET A 310 -17.93 -6.68 -8.17
CA MET A 310 -19.09 -7.54 -7.86
C MET A 310 -19.26 -8.71 -8.85
N PRO A 311 -19.93 -9.81 -8.42
CA PRO A 311 -20.34 -10.94 -9.25
C PRO A 311 -21.05 -10.63 -10.57
N ALA A 312 -21.86 -9.57 -10.58
CA ALA A 312 -22.61 -9.14 -11.76
C ALA A 312 -21.80 -8.24 -12.71
N GLY A 313 -20.62 -7.77 -12.29
CA GLY A 313 -19.65 -7.12 -13.15
C GLY A 313 -19.08 -8.10 -14.15
N ARG A 314 -19.10 -7.78 -15.44
CA ARG A 314 -18.51 -8.62 -16.51
C ARG A 314 -16.97 -8.69 -16.47
N TRP A 315 -16.42 -9.09 -15.33
CA TRP A 315 -15.04 -9.49 -15.11
C TRP A 315 -14.97 -10.75 -14.23
N TRP A 316 -16.04 -11.55 -14.17
CA TRP A 316 -16.08 -12.81 -13.42
C TRP A 316 -15.41 -13.98 -14.17
N TRP A 317 -14.52 -14.65 -13.43
CA TRP A 317 -13.78 -15.91 -13.65
C TRP A 317 -13.48 -16.32 -15.09
N VAL A 318 -12.23 -16.11 -15.52
CA VAL A 318 -11.62 -17.04 -16.50
C VAL A 318 -10.85 -18.10 -15.71
N ALA A 319 -11.59 -19.09 -15.24
CA ALA A 319 -11.26 -20.51 -15.36
C ALA A 319 -12.31 -21.26 -14.55
N HIS A 320 -13.39 -21.63 -15.23
CA HIS A 320 -13.91 -22.97 -15.02
C HIS A 320 -12.74 -23.95 -15.10
N ASP A 321 -12.74 -24.90 -14.17
CA ASP A 321 -11.98 -26.13 -14.30
C ASP A 321 -12.13 -26.68 -15.72
N SER A 322 -10.99 -26.78 -16.40
CA SER A 322 -10.71 -27.72 -17.48
C SER A 322 -9.31 -28.25 -17.22
#